data_AF-A0A1V2TLG7-F1
#
_entry.id   AF-A0A1V2TLG7-F1
#
_cell.length_a   1.000
_cell.length_b   1.000
_cell.length_c   1.000
_cell.angle_alpha   90.00
_cell.angle_beta   90.00
_cell.angle_gamma   90.00
#
_symmetry.space_group_name_H-M   'P 1'
#
loop_
_entity.id
_entity.type
_entity.pdbx_description
1 polymer ?
#
loop_
_entity_poly.entity_id
_entity_poly.type
_entity_poly.pdbx_seq_one_letter_code
_entity_poly.pdbx_strand_id
1 'polypeptide(L)'
;MGPSVVTRATASGPDTLAGFGHDPLWLIIAKALAVFVFLLLTVLFGVLAERKIVAWMQMRVGPNRVGPKGSLQSVADGVKMAFKEDIVPAVVDKPIFILAPILAVVPAVLAFAVIPFGPEVSILGHRTALQLTDLPVGVLYILAITSVGVYGIVLAGWASGSTYPLLGGLRSTAQVISYEIAMALCFAAVFLLGGTMATSGIIAAQHDTWYVFLLLPSFLIYCVSMVGETNRAPFDLPEAEGELVGGFHTEYSSLKFAMFMLAEYVNMATVSALATTLFLGGWRAPWPLSIWAGANTGWWPLVWFVAKVWMFLFVFIWLRGTLPRLRYDQFMKLGWKLLIPTSLLWVMLVAAARIAELEGLHIQTPVLVITGVLISGLLVGLFLRAGRASGPPPPAEERPEGEVFLGFPVPPLPKDRTHVVGEPGLFEPLAGFAVTAATMFKKPNTEFYPEQKVPTAPRYHGRHQLNRHPDGLEKCIGCELCAWACPADAIYVEGADNTDTERFSPGERYGRVYQINYLRCIGCGLCIEACPTRALTMTNDYELVDDNRADLIYEKDRLLAPLEPGMDAPPHDMRPGTTEADYYLGAVHGSNNGDNGDNGDNTAAAVMTEGAAR
;
A
#
# COMPACT_ATOMS: atom_id res chain seq x y z
N MET A 1 42.31 43.58 -1.31
CA MET A 1 41.11 43.27 -0.49
C MET A 1 41.29 41.83 -0.03
N GLY A 2 41.44 41.66 1.29
CA GLY A 2 42.18 40.54 1.89
C GLY A 2 41.52 39.16 1.79
N PRO A 3 42.30 38.09 2.06
CA PRO A 3 41.82 36.72 2.02
C PRO A 3 40.84 36.51 3.17
N SER A 4 39.57 36.24 2.83
CA SER A 4 38.61 35.68 3.77
C SER A 4 39.00 34.23 4.04
N VAL A 5 39.96 34.05 4.94
CA VAL A 5 40.17 32.81 5.66
C VAL A 5 38.80 32.40 6.18
N VAL A 6 38.29 31.24 5.72
CA VAL A 6 37.22 30.52 6.41
C VAL A 6 37.79 30.21 7.79
N THR A 7 37.62 31.18 8.67
CA THR A 7 38.01 31.08 10.05
C THR A 7 37.12 29.97 10.56
N ARG A 8 37.72 28.87 11.06
CA ARG A 8 36.97 27.91 11.86
C ARG A 8 36.13 28.73 12.81
N ALA A 9 34.82 28.71 12.63
CA ALA A 9 33.93 29.11 13.70
C ALA A 9 34.28 28.13 14.83
N THR A 10 35.10 28.58 15.77
CA THR A 10 34.89 28.21 17.16
C THR A 10 33.42 28.55 17.39
N ALA A 11 32.56 27.57 17.18
CA ALA A 11 31.14 27.70 17.42
C ALA A 11 30.99 27.91 18.93
N SER A 12 31.16 29.14 19.37
CA SER A 12 30.78 29.64 20.69
C SER A 12 29.42 30.31 20.52
N GLY A 13 28.48 29.53 20.00
CA GLY A 13 27.06 29.87 19.91
C GLY A 13 26.27 28.96 20.87
N PRO A 14 25.12 29.42 21.36
CA PRO A 14 24.23 28.62 22.23
C PRO A 14 23.81 27.28 21.60
N ASP A 15 23.83 27.16 20.28
CA ASP A 15 23.50 25.93 19.53
C ASP A 15 24.62 24.88 19.46
N THR A 16 25.51 24.83 20.46
CA THR A 16 26.67 23.89 20.48
C THR A 16 26.50 22.79 21.51
N LEU A 17 27.25 21.69 21.34
CA LEU A 17 27.26 20.51 22.24
C LEU A 17 27.32 20.86 23.74
N ALA A 18 27.89 22.02 24.09
CA ALA A 18 28.00 22.52 25.46
C ALA A 18 26.65 22.96 26.09
N GLY A 19 25.60 23.18 25.30
CA GLY A 19 24.25 23.51 25.78
C GLY A 19 23.42 22.28 26.18
N PHE A 20 23.90 21.06 25.88
CA PHE A 20 23.18 19.81 26.12
C PHE A 20 23.63 19.12 27.42
N GLY A 21 22.70 18.44 28.11
CA GLY A 21 22.96 17.68 29.34
C GLY A 21 22.75 18.44 30.65
N HIS A 22 22.35 19.72 30.59
CA HIS A 22 22.02 20.55 31.76
C HIS A 22 20.51 20.66 32.04
N ASP A 23 19.68 20.01 31.22
CA ASP A 23 18.22 20.03 31.35
C ASP A 23 17.77 19.25 32.59
N PRO A 24 16.78 19.75 33.35
CA PRO A 24 16.22 19.00 34.47
C PRO A 24 15.46 17.76 33.99
N LEU A 25 15.49 16.68 34.79
CA LEU A 25 14.95 15.37 34.39
C LEU A 25 13.47 15.40 33.98
N TRP A 26 12.64 16.23 34.63
CA TRP A 26 11.23 16.40 34.25
C TRP A 26 11.07 16.95 32.83
N LEU A 27 11.97 17.85 32.41
CA LEU A 27 11.95 18.46 31.09
C LEU A 27 12.42 17.46 30.03
N ILE A 28 13.40 16.62 30.35
CA ILE A 28 13.84 15.52 29.48
C ILE A 28 12.67 14.55 29.23
N ILE A 29 11.95 14.14 30.28
CA ILE A 29 10.77 13.27 30.15
C ILE A 29 9.68 13.97 29.33
N ALA A 30 9.41 15.25 29.59
CA ALA A 30 8.41 16.01 28.83
C ALA A 30 8.77 16.12 27.34
N LYS A 31 10.06 16.35 27.01
CA LYS A 31 10.56 16.36 25.62
C LYS A 31 10.42 14.98 24.98
N ALA A 32 10.81 13.91 25.67
CA ALA A 32 10.69 12.55 25.16
C ALA A 32 9.23 12.19 24.86
N LEU A 33 8.31 12.53 25.77
CA LEU A 33 6.87 12.35 25.56
C LEU A 33 6.35 13.19 24.39
N ALA A 34 6.81 14.45 24.26
CA ALA A 34 6.42 15.32 23.16
C ALA A 34 6.88 14.77 21.80
N VAL A 35 8.11 14.26 21.71
CA VAL A 35 8.62 13.58 20.51
C VAL A 35 7.80 12.33 20.21
N PHE A 36 7.52 11.49 21.21
CA PHE A 36 6.69 10.30 21.03
C PHE A 36 5.29 10.64 20.51
N VAL A 37 4.62 11.63 21.09
CA VAL A 37 3.31 12.11 20.65
C VAL A 37 3.39 12.70 19.24
N PHE A 38 4.43 13.48 18.92
CA PHE A 38 4.65 14.01 17.59
C PHE A 38 4.77 12.90 16.53
N LEU A 39 5.50 11.82 16.83
CA LEU A 39 5.62 10.67 15.94
C LEU A 39 4.29 9.97 15.75
N LEU A 40 3.56 9.67 16.83
CA LEU A 40 2.23 9.06 16.72
C LEU A 40 1.27 9.90 15.89
N LEU A 41 1.24 11.22 16.10
CA LEU A 41 0.40 12.13 15.32
C LEU A 41 0.83 12.17 13.85
N THR A 42 2.14 12.19 13.57
CA THR A 42 2.68 12.18 12.21
C THR A 42 2.24 10.92 11.46
N VAL A 43 2.27 9.75 12.12
CA VAL A 43 1.78 8.49 11.55
C VAL A 43 0.26 8.55 11.33
N LEU A 44 -0.50 9.01 12.33
CA LEU A 44 -1.96 9.05 12.26
C LEU A 44 -2.46 9.91 11.09
N PHE A 45 -1.87 11.10 10.93
CA PHE A 45 -2.14 12.00 9.82
C PHE A 45 -1.52 11.51 8.52
N GLY A 46 -0.35 10.89 8.56
CA GLY A 46 0.37 10.36 7.39
C GLY A 46 -0.44 9.29 6.67
N VAL A 47 -0.96 8.31 7.40
CA VAL A 47 -1.83 7.24 6.87
C VAL A 47 -3.10 7.83 6.24
N LEU A 48 -3.71 8.82 6.90
CA LEU A 48 -4.91 9.47 6.39
C LEU A 48 -4.63 10.30 5.13
N ALA A 49 -3.51 11.03 5.12
CA ALA A 49 -3.06 11.82 4.00
C ALA A 49 -2.75 10.91 2.81
N GLU A 50 -2.04 9.80 3.01
CA GLU A 50 -1.74 8.81 1.98
C GLU A 50 -3.01 8.28 1.32
N ARG A 51 -4.01 7.86 2.10
CA ARG A 51 -5.29 7.38 1.57
C ARG A 51 -6.01 8.42 0.72
N LYS A 52 -6.02 9.69 1.15
CA LYS A 52 -6.71 10.77 0.43
C LYS A 52 -5.97 11.20 -0.83
N ILE A 53 -4.66 11.40 -0.72
CA ILE A 53 -3.82 11.88 -1.83
C ILE A 53 -3.76 10.84 -2.94
N VAL A 54 -3.58 9.55 -2.62
CA VAL A 54 -3.60 8.47 -3.62
C VAL A 54 -4.99 8.35 -4.26
N ALA A 55 -6.07 8.48 -3.49
CA ALA A 55 -7.42 8.51 -4.03
C ALA A 55 -7.61 9.65 -5.06
N TRP A 56 -7.11 10.86 -4.76
CA TRP A 56 -7.15 11.99 -5.68
C TRP A 56 -6.33 11.77 -6.95
N MET A 57 -5.13 11.18 -6.84
CA MET A 57 -4.33 10.81 -8.02
C MET A 57 -5.08 9.81 -8.92
N GLN A 58 -5.84 8.90 -8.31
CA GLN A 58 -6.64 7.87 -8.96
C GLN A 58 -8.06 8.35 -9.38
N MET A 59 -8.35 9.65 -9.26
CA MET A 59 -9.66 10.23 -9.60
C MET A 59 -10.85 9.64 -8.80
N ARG A 60 -10.61 9.08 -7.60
CA ARG A 60 -11.64 8.56 -6.69
C ARG A 60 -11.69 9.36 -5.39
N VAL A 61 -12.79 9.22 -4.66
CA VAL A 61 -12.98 9.90 -3.37
C VAL A 61 -12.29 9.09 -2.26
N GLY A 62 -11.42 9.73 -1.47
CA GLY A 62 -10.81 9.12 -0.28
C GLY A 62 -11.81 8.96 0.88
N PRO A 63 -11.36 8.51 2.07
CA PRO A 63 -12.24 8.30 3.22
C PRO A 63 -13.06 9.55 3.57
N ASN A 64 -14.39 9.43 3.58
CA ASN A 64 -15.33 10.55 3.80
C ASN A 64 -16.37 10.33 4.91
N ARG A 65 -16.45 9.14 5.54
CA ARG A 65 -17.51 8.77 6.50
C ARG A 65 -17.16 8.99 7.97
N VAL A 66 -16.04 8.43 8.45
CA VAL A 66 -15.73 8.39 9.89
C VAL A 66 -15.20 9.76 10.35
N GLY A 67 -16.09 10.56 10.96
CA GLY A 67 -15.83 11.95 11.34
C GLY A 67 -15.92 12.94 10.16
N PRO A 68 -15.72 14.25 10.41
CA PRO A 68 -15.83 15.26 9.36
C PRO A 68 -14.79 15.01 8.25
N LYS A 69 -15.27 14.73 7.04
CA LYS A 69 -14.43 14.35 5.88
C LYS A 69 -13.51 13.15 6.18
N GLY A 70 -13.91 12.20 7.03
CA GLY A 70 -13.11 11.00 7.32
C GLY A 70 -11.91 11.22 8.26
N SER A 71 -11.83 12.35 8.97
CA SER A 71 -10.67 12.70 9.82
C SER A 71 -10.39 11.73 10.95
N LEU A 72 -11.40 10.96 11.41
CA LEU A 72 -11.29 10.04 12.52
C LEU A 72 -11.01 8.59 12.09
N GLN A 73 -10.80 8.34 10.79
CA GLN A 73 -10.56 7.00 10.26
C GLN A 73 -9.33 6.33 10.89
N SER A 74 -8.19 7.01 10.95
CA SER A 74 -6.96 6.42 11.53
C SER A 74 -7.12 6.10 13.02
N VAL A 75 -7.94 6.87 13.75
CA VAL A 75 -8.27 6.57 15.15
C VAL A 75 -9.10 5.29 15.24
N ALA A 76 -10.12 5.14 14.39
CA ALA A 76 -10.95 3.94 14.33
C ALA A 76 -10.11 2.69 13.97
N ASP A 77 -9.14 2.82 13.06
CA ASP A 77 -8.22 1.75 12.71
C ASP A 77 -7.33 1.37 13.91
N GLY A 78 -6.84 2.34 14.68
CA GLY A 78 -6.06 2.09 15.90
C GLY A 78 -6.89 1.38 16.98
N VAL A 79 -8.13 1.82 17.20
CA VAL A 79 -9.07 1.16 18.14
C VAL A 79 -9.37 -0.27 17.69
N LYS A 80 -9.60 -0.48 16.39
CA LYS A 80 -9.78 -1.82 15.82
C LYS A 80 -8.58 -2.70 16.12
N MET A 81 -7.35 -2.22 15.89
CA MET A 81 -6.16 -3.02 16.17
C MET A 81 -5.99 -3.35 17.65
N ALA A 82 -6.42 -2.48 18.57
CA ALA A 82 -6.35 -2.73 20.01
C ALA A 82 -7.34 -3.79 20.50
N PHE A 83 -8.55 -3.84 19.94
CA PHE A 83 -9.58 -4.83 20.31
C PHE A 83 -9.56 -6.08 19.43
N LYS A 84 -8.78 -6.10 18.34
CA LYS A 84 -8.64 -7.28 17.49
C LYS A 84 -7.94 -8.39 18.27
N GLU A 85 -8.41 -9.61 18.08
CA GLU A 85 -7.82 -10.81 18.67
C GLU A 85 -6.33 -10.96 18.30
N ASP A 86 -5.47 -11.04 19.32
CA ASP A 86 -4.04 -11.30 19.17
C ASP A 86 -3.78 -12.81 19.12
N ILE A 87 -3.59 -13.34 17.92
CA ILE A 87 -3.36 -14.77 17.68
C ILE A 87 -1.85 -15.04 17.72
N VAL A 88 -1.44 -16.02 18.51
CA VAL A 88 -0.08 -16.58 18.50
C VAL A 88 -0.16 -18.02 18.00
N PRO A 89 0.30 -18.33 16.78
CA PRO A 89 0.23 -19.68 16.24
C PRO A 89 1.00 -20.70 17.12
N ALA A 90 0.65 -21.98 17.04
CA ALA A 90 1.32 -23.01 17.85
C ALA A 90 2.73 -23.35 17.35
N VAL A 91 3.01 -23.11 16.06
CA VAL A 91 4.26 -23.49 15.37
C VAL A 91 5.38 -22.45 15.56
N VAL A 92 5.07 -21.25 16.07
CA VAL A 92 6.04 -20.14 16.15
C VAL A 92 6.97 -20.23 17.36
N ASP A 93 8.17 -19.64 17.22
CA ASP A 93 9.07 -19.36 18.35
C ASP A 93 8.51 -18.19 19.16
N LYS A 94 7.82 -18.49 20.27
CA LYS A 94 7.06 -17.47 21.03
C LYS A 94 7.91 -16.30 21.54
N PRO A 95 9.09 -16.49 22.16
CA PRO A 95 9.93 -15.38 22.60
C PRO A 95 10.31 -14.43 21.46
N ILE A 96 10.81 -14.97 20.35
CA ILE A 96 11.27 -14.14 19.22
C ILE A 96 10.07 -13.50 18.52
N PHE A 97 8.96 -14.23 18.39
CA PHE A 97 7.74 -13.73 17.77
C PHE A 97 7.21 -12.49 18.48
N ILE A 98 7.23 -12.45 19.81
CA ILE A 98 6.78 -11.29 20.60
C ILE A 98 7.83 -10.16 20.60
N LEU A 99 9.11 -10.50 20.59
CA LEU A 99 10.21 -9.53 20.66
C LEU A 99 10.43 -8.79 19.33
N ALA A 100 10.23 -9.44 18.19
CA ALA A 100 10.52 -8.89 16.87
C ALA A 100 9.80 -7.55 16.56
N PRO A 101 8.48 -7.38 16.82
CA PRO A 101 7.82 -6.07 16.66
C PRO A 101 8.40 -4.98 17.55
N ILE A 102 8.82 -5.32 18.77
CA ILE A 102 9.42 -4.36 19.73
C ILE A 102 10.78 -3.89 19.20
N LEU A 103 11.57 -4.81 18.64
CA LEU A 103 12.85 -4.51 17.99
C LEU A 103 12.69 -3.68 16.71
N ALA A 104 11.51 -3.64 16.09
CA ALA A 104 11.24 -2.73 14.98
C ALA A 104 10.87 -1.32 15.47
N VAL A 105 9.98 -1.21 16.46
CA VAL A 105 9.45 0.09 16.94
C VAL A 105 10.45 0.89 17.76
N VAL A 106 11.14 0.23 18.72
CA VAL A 106 12.02 0.93 19.67
C VAL A 106 13.14 1.70 18.95
N PRO A 107 13.87 1.08 18.00
CA PRO A 107 14.89 1.81 17.24
C PRO A 107 14.33 2.96 16.40
N ALA A 108 13.16 2.76 15.77
CA ALA A 108 12.52 3.79 14.96
C ALA A 108 12.20 5.06 15.78
N VAL A 109 11.74 4.90 17.02
CA VAL A 109 11.46 6.03 17.94
C VAL A 109 12.76 6.64 18.48
N LEU A 110 13.75 5.81 18.86
CA LEU A 110 15.01 6.28 19.42
C LEU A 110 15.83 7.13 18.44
N ALA A 111 15.74 6.86 17.13
CA ALA A 111 16.43 7.64 16.11
C ALA A 111 16.11 9.15 16.16
N PHE A 112 14.90 9.52 16.59
CA PHE A 112 14.47 10.92 16.72
C PHE A 112 15.09 11.65 17.92
N ALA A 113 15.75 10.95 18.85
CA ALA A 113 16.38 11.58 20.02
C ALA A 113 17.46 12.61 19.63
N VAL A 114 18.14 12.39 18.51
CA VAL A 114 19.28 13.21 18.06
C VAL A 114 18.91 14.13 16.89
N ILE A 115 17.64 14.12 16.48
CA ILE A 115 17.15 14.98 15.40
C ILE A 115 16.67 16.31 16.00
N PRO A 116 17.17 17.44 15.49
CA PRO A 116 16.81 18.74 16.03
C PRO A 116 15.62 19.36 15.30
N PHE A 117 14.63 19.80 16.08
CA PHE A 117 13.37 20.35 15.60
C PHE A 117 13.38 21.89 15.49
N GLY A 118 14.32 22.56 16.17
CA GLY A 118 14.39 24.00 16.25
C GLY A 118 15.57 24.50 17.09
N PRO A 119 15.77 25.82 17.17
CA PRO A 119 16.81 26.44 18.00
C PRO A 119 16.44 26.37 19.49
N GLU A 120 17.21 27.03 20.34
CA GLU A 120 16.85 27.22 21.75
C GLU A 120 15.56 28.00 21.95
N VAL A 121 14.67 27.47 22.77
CA VAL A 121 13.40 28.12 23.15
C VAL A 121 13.20 28.05 24.66
N SER A 122 12.54 29.07 25.20
CA SER A 122 12.17 29.10 26.61
C SER A 122 10.91 28.28 26.87
N ILE A 123 11.04 27.20 27.64
CA ILE A 123 9.92 26.39 28.14
C ILE A 123 9.82 26.62 29.65
N LEU A 124 8.74 27.27 30.10
CA LEU A 124 8.46 27.53 31.53
C LEU A 124 9.65 28.13 32.31
N GLY A 125 10.38 29.07 31.68
CA GLY A 125 11.54 29.75 32.28
C GLY A 125 12.90 29.07 32.05
N HIS A 126 12.94 27.83 31.54
CA HIS A 126 14.19 27.16 31.15
C HIS A 126 14.45 27.35 29.65
N ARG A 127 15.64 27.84 29.29
CA ARG A 127 16.08 27.91 27.88
C ARG A 127 16.70 26.58 27.50
N THR A 128 16.10 25.89 26.55
CA THR A 128 16.60 24.59 26.11
C THR A 128 16.44 24.43 24.60
N ALA A 129 17.34 23.70 23.96
CA ALA A 129 17.23 23.36 22.55
C ALA A 129 16.01 22.46 22.28
N LEU A 130 15.36 22.65 21.13
CA LEU A 130 14.31 21.73 20.61
C LEU A 130 14.93 20.45 20.04
N GLN A 131 15.74 19.78 20.86
CA GLN A 131 16.38 18.50 20.59
C GLN A 131 16.49 17.77 21.94
N LEU A 132 16.32 16.44 21.94
CA LEU A 132 16.37 15.67 23.18
C LEU A 132 17.80 15.53 23.69
N THR A 133 18.71 15.14 22.81
CA THR A 133 20.15 15.09 23.10
C THR A 133 20.96 15.31 21.83
N ASP A 134 22.17 15.84 21.95
CA ASP A 134 23.12 15.92 20.85
C ASP A 134 24.38 15.13 21.17
N LEU A 135 24.87 14.39 20.19
CA LEU A 135 26.02 13.51 20.32
C LEU A 135 27.09 13.92 19.30
N PRO A 136 28.40 13.90 19.65
CA PRO A 136 29.46 14.17 18.68
C PRO A 136 29.41 13.27 17.44
N VAL A 137 28.86 12.06 17.60
CA VAL A 137 28.66 11.04 16.57
C VAL A 137 27.17 10.84 16.23
N GLY A 138 26.37 11.91 16.27
CA GLY A 138 24.90 11.85 16.17
C GLY A 138 24.36 11.11 14.94
N VAL A 139 24.91 11.37 13.74
CA VAL A 139 24.45 10.68 12.52
C VAL A 139 24.83 9.19 12.52
N LEU A 140 25.99 8.82 13.10
CA LEU A 140 26.40 7.42 13.24
C LEU A 140 25.52 6.67 14.26
N TYR A 141 25.08 7.35 15.33
CA TYR A 141 24.10 6.81 16.26
C TYR A 141 22.80 6.44 15.55
N ILE A 142 22.32 7.31 14.64
CA ILE A 142 21.10 7.03 13.88
C ILE A 142 21.28 5.81 12.97
N LEU A 143 22.39 5.73 12.22
CA LEU A 143 22.71 4.55 11.41
C LEU A 143 22.75 3.26 12.24
N ALA A 144 23.45 3.27 13.39
CA ALA A 144 23.57 2.10 14.23
C ALA A 144 22.20 1.61 14.75
N ILE A 145 21.31 2.54 15.11
CA ILE A 145 19.98 2.21 15.59
C ILE A 145 19.07 1.74 14.46
N THR A 146 19.10 2.37 13.28
CA THR A 146 18.31 1.90 12.13
C THR A 146 18.71 0.49 11.70
N SER A 147 20.01 0.15 11.74
CA SER A 147 20.47 -1.23 11.49
C SER A 147 19.87 -2.24 12.47
N VAL A 148 19.65 -1.85 13.74
CA VAL A 148 18.98 -2.72 14.74
C VAL A 148 17.52 -2.99 14.36
N GLY A 149 16.84 -2.02 13.76
CA GLY A 149 15.47 -2.19 13.26
C GLY A 149 15.34 -3.30 12.22
N VAL A 150 16.36 -3.48 11.38
CA VAL A 150 16.40 -4.54 10.35
C VAL A 150 16.40 -5.94 10.97
N TYR A 151 17.02 -6.13 12.14
CA TYR A 151 16.95 -7.40 12.85
C TYR A 151 15.52 -7.73 13.27
N GLY A 152 14.69 -6.73 13.59
CA GLY A 152 13.26 -6.94 13.84
C GLY A 152 12.55 -7.61 12.66
N ILE A 153 12.89 -7.21 11.43
CA ILE A 153 12.30 -7.74 10.19
C ILE A 153 12.73 -9.20 9.94
N VAL A 154 14.03 -9.51 10.08
CA VAL A 154 14.54 -10.89 9.91
C VAL A 154 13.94 -11.82 10.94
N LEU A 155 13.97 -11.41 12.21
CA LEU A 155 13.52 -12.22 13.33
C LEU A 155 12.01 -12.48 13.24
N ALA A 156 11.22 -11.52 12.74
CA ALA A 156 9.80 -11.71 12.47
C ALA A 156 9.54 -12.81 11.42
N GLY A 157 10.27 -12.74 10.30
CA GLY A 157 10.17 -13.75 9.23
C GLY A 157 10.60 -15.15 9.71
N TRP A 158 11.67 -15.23 10.51
CA TRP A 158 12.15 -16.48 11.10
C TRP A 158 11.19 -17.06 12.15
N ALA A 159 10.72 -16.24 13.09
CA ALA A 159 9.88 -16.69 14.20
C ALA A 159 8.49 -17.17 13.74
N SER A 160 8.03 -16.71 12.59
CA SER A 160 6.74 -17.07 11.97
C SER A 160 6.60 -18.57 11.66
N GLY A 161 7.70 -19.34 11.59
CA GLY A 161 7.63 -20.80 11.44
C GLY A 161 7.14 -21.30 10.08
N SER A 162 6.97 -20.41 9.09
CA SER A 162 6.58 -20.73 7.72
C SER A 162 7.60 -20.18 6.70
N THR A 163 7.72 -20.84 5.55
CA THR A 163 8.76 -20.55 4.55
C THR A 163 8.51 -19.24 3.79
N TYR A 164 7.25 -18.86 3.58
CA TYR A 164 6.89 -17.63 2.85
C TYR A 164 7.29 -16.35 3.61
N PRO A 165 6.95 -16.18 4.91
CA PRO A 165 7.43 -15.03 5.69
C PRO A 165 8.94 -14.99 5.87
N LEU A 166 9.60 -16.14 5.98
CA LEU A 166 11.06 -16.20 6.04
C LEU A 166 11.69 -15.66 4.74
N LEU A 167 11.19 -16.08 3.57
CA LEU A 167 11.68 -15.58 2.28
C LEU A 167 11.42 -14.07 2.13
N GLY A 168 10.26 -13.57 2.59
CA GLY A 168 9.94 -12.15 2.63
C GLY A 168 10.88 -11.34 3.52
N GLY A 169 11.12 -11.81 4.75
CA GLY A 169 12.04 -11.16 5.70
C GLY A 169 13.48 -11.14 5.20
N LEU A 170 13.97 -12.22 4.58
CA LEU A 170 15.31 -12.28 3.99
C LEU A 170 15.47 -11.30 2.82
N ARG A 171 14.48 -11.20 1.93
CA ARG A 171 14.50 -10.25 0.79
C ARG A 171 14.47 -8.81 1.28
N SER A 172 13.58 -8.47 2.23
CA SER A 172 13.51 -7.14 2.84
C SER A 172 14.85 -6.74 3.46
N THR A 173 15.45 -7.66 4.21
CA THR A 173 16.72 -7.40 4.90
C THR A 173 17.88 -7.18 3.93
N ALA A 174 18.01 -8.04 2.93
CA ALA A 174 19.05 -7.89 1.91
C ALA A 174 18.92 -6.56 1.16
N GLN A 175 17.68 -6.13 0.91
CA GLN A 175 17.37 -4.83 0.35
C GLN A 175 17.80 -3.69 1.29
N VAL A 176 17.27 -3.63 2.51
CA VAL A 176 17.51 -2.52 3.44
C VAL A 176 19.01 -2.35 3.67
N ILE A 177 19.74 -3.42 3.97
CA ILE A 177 21.20 -3.39 4.18
C ILE A 177 21.95 -2.84 2.94
N SER A 178 21.55 -3.22 1.74
CA SER A 178 22.23 -2.77 0.51
C SER A 178 22.07 -1.26 0.29
N TYR A 179 20.91 -0.70 0.62
CA TYR A 179 20.62 0.72 0.46
C TYR A 179 21.11 1.56 1.65
N GLU A 180 21.22 0.96 2.82
CA GLU A 180 21.87 1.56 3.99
C GLU A 180 23.35 1.88 3.70
N ILE A 181 24.08 1.00 3.00
CA ILE A 181 25.47 1.26 2.58
C ILE A 181 25.55 2.47 1.65
N ALA A 182 24.68 2.55 0.64
CA ALA A 182 24.64 3.69 -0.29
C ALA A 182 24.28 4.99 0.44
N MET A 183 23.37 4.93 1.41
CA MET A 183 22.99 6.06 2.27
C MET A 183 24.16 6.53 3.14
N ALA A 184 24.89 5.60 3.77
CA ALA A 184 26.05 5.91 4.60
C ALA A 184 27.18 6.60 3.81
N LEU A 185 27.42 6.19 2.55
CA LEU A 185 28.37 6.87 1.66
C LEU A 185 27.94 8.31 1.35
N CYS A 186 26.64 8.58 1.25
CA CYS A 186 26.14 9.95 1.09
C CYS A 186 26.43 10.82 2.32
N PHE A 187 26.37 10.25 3.53
CA PHE A 187 26.69 10.95 4.77
C PHE A 187 28.18 11.29 4.87
N ALA A 188 29.07 10.43 4.38
CA ALA A 188 30.50 10.72 4.35
C ALA A 188 30.82 12.05 3.62
N ALA A 189 30.17 12.33 2.50
CA ALA A 189 30.32 13.59 1.79
C ALA A 189 29.85 14.80 2.62
N VAL A 190 28.75 14.64 3.37
CA VAL A 190 28.22 15.67 4.28
C VAL A 190 29.20 15.94 5.43
N PHE A 191 29.81 14.90 6.00
CA PHE A 191 30.78 15.05 7.10
C PHE A 191 32.06 15.75 6.65
N LEU A 192 32.55 15.47 5.43
CA LEU A 192 33.73 16.12 4.88
C LEU A 192 33.53 17.64 4.71
N LEU A 193 32.33 18.06 4.30
CA LEU A 193 32.00 19.46 4.12
C LEU A 193 31.66 20.16 5.45
N GLY A 194 30.87 19.51 6.30
CA GLY A 194 30.44 20.06 7.60
C GLY A 194 31.51 20.03 8.69
N GLY A 195 32.53 19.16 8.58
CA GLY A 195 33.60 19.02 9.57
C GLY A 195 33.15 18.48 10.93
N THR A 196 31.93 17.95 11.03
CA THR A 196 31.33 17.40 12.25
C THR A 196 30.31 16.31 11.90
N MET A 197 30.08 15.40 12.84
CA MET A 197 29.06 14.34 12.76
C MET A 197 27.86 14.61 13.70
N ALA A 198 27.89 15.72 14.45
CA ALA A 198 26.78 16.18 15.29
C ALA A 198 25.71 16.87 14.43
N THR A 199 24.44 16.58 14.67
CA THR A 199 23.32 17.07 13.84
C THR A 199 23.11 18.58 13.97
N SER A 200 23.29 19.12 15.19
CA SER A 200 23.27 20.56 15.45
C SER A 200 24.38 21.29 14.68
N GLY A 201 25.60 20.74 14.71
CA GLY A 201 26.78 21.30 14.05
C GLY A 201 26.66 21.28 12.53
N ILE A 202 26.04 20.23 11.95
CA ILE A 202 25.76 20.17 10.51
C ILE A 202 24.80 21.29 10.11
N ILE A 203 23.72 21.53 10.87
CA ILE A 203 22.76 22.59 10.55
C ILE A 203 23.40 23.98 10.71
N ALA A 204 24.26 24.16 11.72
CA ALA A 204 25.02 25.39 11.90
C ALA A 204 25.91 25.69 10.69
N ALA A 205 26.60 24.68 10.14
CA ALA A 205 27.44 24.78 8.95
C ALA A 205 26.66 25.13 7.67
N GLN A 206 25.34 24.91 7.64
CA GLN A 206 24.46 25.24 6.52
C GLN A 206 23.89 26.67 6.58
N HIS A 207 24.58 27.62 7.23
CA HIS A 207 24.12 29.01 7.36
C HIS A 207 24.01 29.71 6.00
N ASP A 208 25.08 29.63 5.20
CA ASP A 208 25.18 30.42 3.98
C ASP A 208 24.56 29.71 2.78
N THR A 209 24.81 28.41 2.64
CA THR A 209 24.30 27.60 1.53
C THR A 209 23.84 26.24 2.01
N TRP A 210 22.74 25.76 1.42
CA TRP A 210 22.24 24.42 1.68
C TRP A 210 23.07 23.37 0.96
N TYR A 211 23.23 22.22 1.60
CA TYR A 211 24.03 21.14 1.01
C TYR A 211 23.35 20.46 -0.18
N VAL A 212 22.05 20.65 -0.42
CA VAL A 212 21.43 20.22 -1.70
C VAL A 212 22.17 20.81 -2.91
N PHE A 213 22.58 22.08 -2.85
CA PHE A 213 23.22 22.73 -3.99
C PHE A 213 24.69 22.32 -4.16
N LEU A 214 25.38 22.02 -3.06
CA LEU A 214 26.80 21.64 -3.07
C LEU A 214 27.00 20.14 -3.28
N LEU A 215 26.11 19.31 -2.74
CA LEU A 215 26.20 17.84 -2.71
C LEU A 215 25.01 17.21 -3.45
N LEU A 216 24.68 17.74 -4.63
CA LEU A 216 23.52 17.30 -5.42
C LEU A 216 23.53 15.77 -5.72
N PRO A 217 24.65 15.14 -6.12
CA PRO A 217 24.69 13.69 -6.31
C PRO A 217 24.38 12.91 -5.03
N SER A 218 24.96 13.31 -3.89
CA SER A 218 24.65 12.69 -2.59
C SER A 218 23.18 12.84 -2.25
N PHE A 219 22.57 14.00 -2.51
CA PHE A 219 21.16 14.23 -2.25
C PHE A 219 20.26 13.31 -3.11
N LEU A 220 20.55 13.18 -4.41
CA LEU A 220 19.77 12.30 -5.30
C LEU A 220 19.92 10.83 -4.92
N ILE A 221 21.15 10.37 -4.65
CA ILE A 221 21.40 8.99 -4.21
C ILE A 221 20.70 8.73 -2.88
N TYR A 222 20.78 9.68 -1.93
CA TYR A 222 20.07 9.61 -0.66
C TYR A 222 18.56 9.51 -0.85
N CYS A 223 17.97 10.32 -1.74
CA CYS A 223 16.53 10.26 -2.03
C CYS A 223 16.09 8.90 -2.58
N VAL A 224 16.93 8.20 -3.35
CA VAL A 224 16.63 6.84 -3.82
C VAL A 224 16.82 5.83 -2.67
N SER A 225 17.92 5.94 -1.92
CA SER A 225 18.24 5.02 -0.83
C SER A 225 17.26 5.08 0.33
N MET A 226 16.75 6.26 0.68
CA MET A 226 15.76 6.39 1.75
C MET A 226 14.45 5.66 1.43
N VAL A 227 14.08 5.55 0.14
CA VAL A 227 12.90 4.77 -0.27
C VAL A 227 13.19 3.28 -0.15
N GLY A 228 14.40 2.85 -0.52
CA GLY A 228 14.85 1.47 -0.33
C GLY A 228 14.87 1.04 1.14
N GLU A 229 15.32 1.92 2.04
CA GLU A 229 15.38 1.73 3.50
C GLU A 229 14.00 1.49 4.12
N THR A 230 12.99 2.25 3.68
CA THR A 230 11.62 2.17 4.22
C THR A 230 10.78 1.03 3.65
N ASN A 231 11.32 0.22 2.72
CA ASN A 231 10.58 -0.83 2.01
C ASN A 231 9.27 -0.36 1.35
N ARG A 232 9.14 0.93 0.98
CA ARG A 232 7.89 1.47 0.42
C ARG A 232 7.85 1.38 -1.10
N ALA A 233 6.63 1.29 -1.66
CA ALA A 233 6.40 1.30 -3.10
C ALA A 233 7.07 2.53 -3.74
N PRO A 234 7.85 2.36 -4.83
CA PRO A 234 7.93 1.22 -5.75
C PRO A 234 8.85 0.05 -5.33
N PHE A 235 9.53 0.14 -4.19
CA PHE A 235 10.53 -0.83 -3.72
C PHE A 235 9.99 -1.75 -2.61
N ASP A 236 8.68 -1.91 -2.58
CA ASP A 236 7.96 -2.76 -1.64
C ASP A 236 7.86 -4.19 -2.18
N LEU A 237 8.99 -4.89 -2.10
CA LEU A 237 9.20 -6.25 -2.57
C LEU A 237 8.67 -7.33 -1.61
N PRO A 238 8.73 -7.17 -0.28
CA PRO A 238 8.22 -8.15 0.68
C PRO A 238 6.71 -8.08 0.94
N GLU A 239 6.08 -6.90 0.92
CA GLU A 239 4.63 -6.72 1.19
C GLU A 239 3.77 -7.03 -0.06
N ALA A 240 4.40 -7.24 -1.22
CA ALA A 240 3.70 -7.43 -2.49
C ALA A 240 2.72 -8.61 -2.43
N GLU A 241 1.43 -8.29 -2.33
CA GLU A 241 0.31 -9.24 -2.30
C GLU A 241 0.34 -10.26 -3.44
N GLY A 242 0.85 -9.85 -4.62
CA GLY A 242 0.99 -10.69 -5.81
C GLY A 242 2.20 -11.63 -5.83
N GLU A 243 3.16 -11.52 -4.90
CA GLU A 243 4.31 -12.43 -4.77
C GLU A 243 4.30 -13.19 -3.43
N LEU A 244 4.42 -12.48 -2.31
CA LEU A 244 4.66 -13.07 -0.99
C LEU A 244 3.58 -12.71 0.05
N VAL A 245 2.41 -12.20 -0.38
CA VAL A 245 1.15 -12.07 0.38
C VAL A 245 1.23 -11.20 1.66
N GLY A 246 2.39 -10.61 1.99
CA GLY A 246 2.60 -9.84 3.22
C GLY A 246 3.94 -10.12 3.94
N GLY A 247 4.84 -10.91 3.35
CA GLY A 247 6.22 -11.04 3.81
C GLY A 247 6.31 -11.41 5.30
N PHE A 248 7.10 -10.67 6.06
CA PHE A 248 7.42 -10.96 7.46
C PHE A 248 6.28 -10.72 8.47
N HIS A 249 5.21 -10.02 8.08
CA HIS A 249 4.10 -9.68 8.97
C HIS A 249 2.83 -10.52 8.74
N THR A 250 2.89 -11.52 7.85
CA THR A 250 1.74 -12.38 7.47
C THR A 250 1.10 -13.11 8.66
N GLU A 251 1.91 -13.60 9.61
CA GLU A 251 1.42 -14.36 10.77
C GLU A 251 1.02 -13.47 11.97
N TYR A 252 1.21 -12.16 11.86
CA TYR A 252 0.98 -11.22 12.96
C TYR A 252 -0.44 -10.65 12.92
N SER A 253 -1.09 -10.61 14.09
CA SER A 253 -2.42 -10.01 14.27
C SER A 253 -2.36 -8.83 15.27
N SER A 254 -3.46 -8.08 15.35
CA SER A 254 -3.72 -7.09 16.40
C SER A 254 -2.59 -6.06 16.57
N LEU A 255 -2.21 -5.77 17.82
CA LEU A 255 -1.17 -4.81 18.17
C LEU A 255 0.22 -5.18 17.65
N LYS A 256 0.56 -6.47 17.50
CA LYS A 256 1.88 -6.87 16.99
C LYS A 256 2.05 -6.51 15.51
N PHE A 257 1.01 -6.73 14.72
CA PHE A 257 0.95 -6.24 13.34
C PHE A 257 1.01 -4.71 13.29
N ALA A 258 0.21 -4.04 14.14
CA ALA A 258 0.20 -2.58 14.20
C ALA A 258 1.56 -1.98 14.56
N MET A 259 2.37 -2.66 15.38
CA MET A 259 3.74 -2.24 15.71
C MET A 259 4.68 -2.25 14.50
N PHE A 260 4.61 -3.25 13.62
CA PHE A 260 5.42 -3.25 12.39
C PHE A 260 5.03 -2.09 11.46
N MET A 261 3.74 -1.89 11.24
CA MET A 261 3.24 -0.78 10.44
C MET A 261 3.61 0.57 11.07
N LEU A 262 3.50 0.69 12.39
CA LEU A 262 3.95 1.88 13.11
C LEU A 262 5.45 2.13 12.89
N ALA A 263 6.28 1.11 13.03
CA ALA A 263 7.73 1.22 12.83
C ALA A 263 8.10 1.69 11.42
N GLU A 264 7.44 1.15 10.38
CA GLU A 264 7.67 1.55 8.98
C GLU A 264 7.35 3.03 8.74
N TYR A 265 6.18 3.50 9.21
CA TYR A 265 5.81 4.91 9.06
C TYR A 265 6.67 5.85 9.91
N VAL A 266 7.07 5.43 11.12
CA VAL A 266 8.02 6.21 11.94
C VAL A 266 9.36 6.28 11.23
N ASN A 267 9.86 5.17 10.65
CA ASN A 267 11.11 5.18 9.90
C ASN A 267 11.03 6.08 8.65
N MET A 268 9.89 6.11 7.96
CA MET A 268 9.63 7.05 6.87
C MET A 268 9.75 8.52 7.34
N ALA A 269 9.22 8.84 8.52
CA ALA A 269 9.42 10.15 9.13
C ALA A 269 10.88 10.40 9.51
N THR A 270 11.60 9.39 10.04
CA THR A 270 13.02 9.48 10.42
C THR A 270 13.90 9.81 9.23
N VAL A 271 13.80 9.06 8.13
CA VAL A 271 14.61 9.31 6.93
C VAL A 271 14.26 10.66 6.28
N SER A 272 12.99 11.06 6.31
CA SER A 272 12.56 12.39 5.85
C SER A 272 13.14 13.53 6.71
N ALA A 273 13.20 13.32 8.02
CA ALA A 273 13.79 14.26 8.97
C ALA A 273 15.32 14.34 8.83
N LEU A 274 15.99 13.22 8.59
CA LEU A 274 17.41 13.18 8.24
C LEU A 274 17.70 13.93 6.93
N ALA A 275 16.92 13.70 5.87
CA ALA A 275 17.04 14.42 4.60
C ALA A 275 17.00 15.94 4.83
N THR A 276 16.02 16.36 5.65
CA THR A 276 15.81 17.77 6.01
C THR A 276 16.98 18.34 6.79
N THR A 277 17.49 17.58 7.77
CA THR A 277 18.61 17.96 8.65
C THR A 277 19.93 18.06 7.89
N LEU A 278 20.23 17.08 7.03
CA LEU A 278 21.53 16.97 6.38
C LEU A 278 21.64 17.79 5.10
N PHE A 279 20.56 17.97 4.34
CA PHE A 279 20.63 18.60 3.01
C PHE A 279 19.89 19.95 2.93
N LEU A 280 18.76 20.10 3.61
CA LEU A 280 17.87 21.28 3.49
C LEU A 280 18.03 22.30 4.63
N GLY A 281 19.15 22.31 5.36
CA GLY A 281 19.38 23.30 6.42
C GLY A 281 18.52 23.10 7.68
N GLY A 282 17.96 21.91 7.90
CA GLY A 282 17.17 21.58 9.09
C GLY A 282 15.96 22.49 9.29
N TRP A 283 15.87 23.08 10.48
CA TRP A 283 14.79 23.98 10.90
C TRP A 283 14.87 25.40 10.33
N ARG A 284 15.92 25.74 9.56
CA ARG A 284 16.09 27.08 9.00
C ARG A 284 15.09 27.36 7.89
N ALA A 285 14.61 28.60 7.80
CA ALA A 285 13.64 29.00 6.78
C ALA A 285 14.18 28.81 5.34
N PRO A 286 13.33 28.36 4.39
CA PRO A 286 13.69 28.32 2.97
C PRO A 286 13.89 29.73 2.40
N TRP A 287 14.75 29.85 1.40
CA TRP A 287 14.81 31.04 0.56
C TRP A 287 13.53 31.10 -0.30
N PRO A 288 12.81 32.24 -0.43
CA PRO A 288 13.13 33.62 0.01
C PRO A 288 12.57 34.03 1.39
N LEU A 289 11.84 33.15 2.09
CA LEU A 289 11.22 33.46 3.40
C LEU A 289 12.25 33.71 4.51
N SER A 290 13.50 33.29 4.32
CA SER A 290 14.64 33.59 5.20
C SER A 290 15.01 35.07 5.30
N ILE A 291 14.51 35.92 4.38
CA ILE A 291 14.78 37.38 4.37
C ILE A 291 14.00 38.07 5.50
N TRP A 292 12.92 37.46 6.00
CA TRP A 292 12.17 37.99 7.13
C TRP A 292 12.92 37.76 8.45
N ALA A 293 13.25 38.85 9.15
CA ALA A 293 14.08 38.83 10.37
C ALA A 293 13.54 37.93 11.50
N GLY A 294 12.23 37.63 11.53
CA GLY A 294 11.61 36.74 12.52
C GLY A 294 11.58 35.26 12.14
N ALA A 295 11.89 34.91 10.88
CA ALA A 295 11.63 33.57 10.32
C ALA A 295 12.41 32.44 11.03
N ASN A 296 13.57 32.74 11.60
CA ASN A 296 14.45 31.79 12.28
C ASN A 296 14.44 31.93 13.81
N THR A 297 13.51 32.71 14.37
CA THR A 297 13.46 32.99 15.81
C THR A 297 12.18 32.44 16.46
N GLY A 298 12.29 32.01 17.72
CA GLY A 298 11.16 31.47 18.48
C GLY A 298 10.69 30.11 17.96
N TRP A 299 9.36 29.96 17.81
CA TRP A 299 8.72 28.69 17.42
C TRP A 299 8.54 28.52 15.90
N TRP A 300 8.80 29.55 15.09
CA TRP A 300 8.70 29.47 13.62
C TRP A 300 9.59 28.39 12.98
N PRO A 301 10.85 28.20 13.42
CA PRO A 301 11.70 27.10 12.97
C PRO A 301 11.07 25.71 12.99
N LEU A 302 10.26 25.42 14.02
CA LEU A 302 9.56 24.15 14.15
C LEU A 302 8.61 23.93 12.97
N VAL A 303 7.91 24.99 12.54
CA VAL A 303 6.98 24.94 11.40
C VAL A 303 7.74 24.65 10.10
N TRP A 304 8.91 25.25 9.90
CA TRP A 304 9.73 24.99 8.70
C TRP A 304 10.26 23.56 8.69
N PHE A 305 10.74 23.07 9.83
CA PHE A 305 11.19 21.69 9.96
C PHE A 305 10.06 20.71 9.63
N VAL A 306 8.90 20.87 10.27
CA VAL A 306 7.71 20.02 10.05
C VAL A 306 7.26 20.11 8.60
N ALA A 307 7.20 21.30 8.00
CA ALA A 307 6.80 21.47 6.61
C ALA A 307 7.73 20.74 5.62
N LYS A 308 9.06 20.78 5.86
CA LYS A 308 10.03 20.06 5.03
C LYS A 308 9.94 18.54 5.20
N VAL A 309 9.73 18.06 6.43
CA VAL A 309 9.47 16.64 6.67
C VAL A 309 8.22 16.18 5.92
N TRP A 310 7.11 16.94 6.03
CA TRP A 310 5.87 16.65 5.32
C TRP A 310 6.00 16.75 3.80
N MET A 311 6.89 17.60 3.28
CA MET A 311 7.22 17.64 1.86
C MET A 311 7.84 16.30 1.40
N PHE A 312 8.78 15.72 2.15
CA PHE A 312 9.32 14.41 1.82
C PHE A 312 8.28 13.29 1.98
N LEU A 313 7.45 13.33 3.03
CA LEU A 313 6.32 12.40 3.18
C LEU A 313 5.36 12.48 1.99
N PHE A 314 5.08 13.69 1.49
CA PHE A 314 4.29 13.86 0.27
C PHE A 314 4.98 13.23 -0.94
N VAL A 315 6.31 13.36 -1.07
CA VAL A 315 7.08 12.68 -2.14
C VAL A 315 6.95 11.17 -2.03
N PHE A 316 7.03 10.57 -0.84
CA PHE A 316 6.78 9.13 -0.64
C PHE A 316 5.41 8.69 -1.16
N ILE A 317 4.36 9.43 -0.78
CA ILE A 317 2.99 9.18 -1.22
C ILE A 317 2.87 9.32 -2.75
N TRP A 318 3.54 10.31 -3.32
CA TRP A 318 3.53 10.57 -4.76
C TRP A 318 4.27 9.50 -5.57
N LEU A 319 5.40 9.00 -5.06
CA LEU A 319 6.12 7.87 -5.65
C LEU A 319 5.22 6.62 -5.68
N ARG A 320 4.54 6.31 -4.57
CA ARG A 320 3.60 5.18 -4.48
C ARG A 320 2.44 5.28 -5.47
N GLY A 321 1.90 6.48 -5.68
CA GLY A 321 0.77 6.70 -6.60
C GLY A 321 1.17 6.69 -8.08
N THR A 322 2.46 6.78 -8.41
CA THR A 322 2.94 7.03 -9.78
C THR A 322 3.75 5.87 -10.35
N LEU A 323 4.65 5.28 -9.57
CA LEU A 323 5.62 4.32 -10.08
C LEU A 323 5.13 2.87 -9.95
N PRO A 324 5.38 2.02 -10.98
CA PRO A 324 5.16 0.59 -10.85
C PRO A 324 6.19 -0.05 -9.91
N ARG A 325 5.86 -1.20 -9.35
CA ARG A 325 6.79 -1.99 -8.53
C ARG A 325 7.97 -2.48 -9.38
N LEU A 326 9.17 -2.44 -8.81
CA LEU A 326 10.39 -2.97 -9.45
C LEU A 326 10.73 -4.35 -8.90
N ARG A 327 11.23 -5.24 -9.77
CA ARG A 327 11.64 -6.59 -9.37
C ARG A 327 12.92 -6.56 -8.53
N TYR A 328 13.04 -7.49 -7.58
CA TYR A 328 14.19 -7.62 -6.66
C TYR A 328 15.54 -7.53 -7.39
N ASP A 329 15.71 -8.32 -8.46
CA ASP A 329 16.97 -8.37 -9.21
C ASP A 329 17.35 -7.03 -9.88
N GLN A 330 16.34 -6.29 -10.37
CA GLN A 330 16.56 -4.99 -10.99
C GLN A 330 16.94 -3.96 -9.93
N PHE A 331 16.27 -4.02 -8.78
CA PHE A 331 16.52 -3.12 -7.68
C PHE A 331 17.91 -3.34 -7.06
N MET A 332 18.32 -4.58 -6.84
CA MET A 332 19.67 -4.88 -6.33
C MET A 332 20.77 -4.46 -7.31
N LYS A 333 20.53 -4.60 -8.63
CA LYS A 333 21.45 -4.10 -9.66
C LYS A 333 21.58 -2.58 -9.64
N LEU A 334 20.49 -1.84 -9.39
CA LEU A 334 20.51 -0.38 -9.28
C LEU A 334 21.42 0.06 -8.12
N GLY A 335 21.23 -0.50 -6.93
CA GLY A 335 22.05 -0.19 -5.76
C GLY A 335 23.54 -0.51 -5.97
N TRP A 336 23.84 -1.76 -6.32
CA TRP A 336 25.22 -2.26 -6.38
C TRP A 336 26.01 -1.80 -7.62
N LYS A 337 25.37 -1.63 -8.78
CA LYS A 337 26.08 -1.25 -10.02
C LYS A 337 26.06 0.24 -10.31
N LEU A 338 25.07 0.99 -9.82
CA LEU A 338 24.93 2.42 -10.11
C LEU A 338 25.15 3.28 -8.86
N LEU A 339 24.35 3.09 -7.81
CA LEU A 339 24.34 4.03 -6.67
C LEU A 339 25.63 3.98 -5.86
N ILE A 340 26.05 2.80 -5.37
CA ILE A 340 27.23 2.65 -4.52
C ILE A 340 28.50 3.15 -5.24
N PRO A 341 28.83 2.71 -6.47
CA PRO A 341 30.02 3.21 -7.16
C PRO A 341 30.00 4.71 -7.41
N THR A 342 28.83 5.27 -7.76
CA THR A 342 28.68 6.72 -7.99
C THR A 342 28.86 7.51 -6.69
N SER A 343 28.31 7.03 -5.57
CA SER A 343 28.51 7.68 -4.27
C SER A 343 29.96 7.62 -3.82
N LEU A 344 30.66 6.51 -4.05
CA LEU A 344 32.07 6.38 -3.69
C LEU A 344 32.93 7.34 -4.50
N LEU A 345 32.72 7.40 -5.82
CA LEU A 345 33.39 8.37 -6.69
C LEU A 345 33.13 9.81 -6.24
N TRP A 346 31.89 10.12 -5.87
CA TRP A 346 31.52 11.45 -5.39
C TRP A 346 32.20 11.83 -4.07
N VAL A 347 32.24 10.92 -3.09
CA VAL A 347 32.95 11.14 -1.82
C VAL A 347 34.44 11.43 -2.07
N MET A 348 35.08 10.71 -2.99
CA MET A 348 36.48 10.96 -3.35
C MET A 348 36.69 12.34 -3.97
N LEU A 349 35.76 12.80 -4.82
CA LEU A 349 35.82 14.13 -5.42
C LEU A 349 35.59 15.24 -4.37
N VAL A 350 34.65 15.04 -3.44
CA VAL A 350 34.42 15.97 -2.33
C VAL A 350 35.65 16.06 -1.43
N ALA A 351 36.28 14.92 -1.11
CA ALA A 351 37.51 14.88 -0.33
C ALA A 351 38.66 15.62 -1.04
N ALA A 352 38.84 15.40 -2.34
CA ALA A 352 39.86 16.08 -3.13
C ALA A 352 39.61 17.60 -3.21
N ALA A 353 38.37 18.02 -3.44
CA ALA A 353 37.99 19.44 -3.46
C ALA A 353 38.26 20.10 -2.09
N ARG A 354 38.00 19.37 -1.00
CA ARG A 354 38.26 19.84 0.37
C ARG A 354 39.75 20.00 0.67
N ILE A 355 40.58 19.08 0.21
CA ILE A 355 42.05 19.19 0.35
C ILE A 355 42.58 20.38 -0.45
N ALA A 356 42.12 20.57 -1.70
CA ALA A 356 42.53 21.71 -2.51
C ALA A 356 42.17 23.06 -1.86
N GLU A 357 41.03 23.14 -1.18
CA GLU A 357 40.65 24.33 -0.42
C GLU A 357 41.59 24.59 0.77
N LEU A 358 42.01 23.52 1.47
CA LEU A 358 42.97 23.62 2.57
C LEU A 358 44.36 24.09 2.09
N GLU A 359 44.73 23.78 0.85
CA GLU A 359 45.97 24.24 0.20
C GLU A 359 45.87 25.68 -0.36
N GLY A 360 44.72 26.34 -0.20
CA GLY A 360 44.52 27.75 -0.58
C GLY A 360 43.95 27.98 -1.98
N LEU A 361 43.56 26.92 -2.70
CA LEU A 361 42.80 27.03 -3.95
C LEU A 361 41.31 27.17 -3.62
N HIS A 362 40.78 28.40 -3.63
CA HIS A 362 39.36 28.70 -3.38
C HIS A 362 38.42 28.30 -4.54
N ILE A 363 38.57 27.08 -5.07
CA ILE A 363 37.79 26.53 -6.18
C ILE A 363 36.72 25.52 -5.72
N GLN A 364 36.58 25.26 -4.42
CA GLN A 364 35.71 24.21 -3.89
C GLN A 364 34.25 24.36 -4.36
N THR A 365 33.62 25.51 -4.11
CA THR A 365 32.21 25.76 -4.46
C THR A 365 31.92 25.56 -5.96
N PRO A 366 32.63 26.21 -6.91
CA PRO A 366 32.35 26.01 -8.32
C PRO A 366 32.65 24.57 -8.78
N VAL A 367 33.71 23.94 -8.27
CA VAL A 367 34.05 22.54 -8.61
C VAL A 367 32.94 21.59 -8.15
N LEU A 368 32.46 21.72 -6.91
CA LEU A 368 31.40 20.87 -6.38
C LEU A 368 30.08 21.07 -7.13
N VAL A 369 29.69 22.30 -7.44
CA VAL A 369 28.45 22.55 -8.18
C VAL A 369 28.53 22.02 -9.61
N ILE A 370 29.60 22.32 -10.36
CA ILE A 370 29.73 21.89 -11.77
C ILE A 370 29.83 20.37 -11.85
N THR A 371 30.73 19.77 -11.08
CA THR A 371 30.94 18.32 -11.09
C THR A 371 29.70 17.60 -10.56
N GLY A 372 29.02 18.18 -9.57
CA GLY A 372 27.78 17.67 -9.02
C GLY A 372 26.64 17.66 -10.03
N VAL A 373 26.46 18.72 -10.81
CA VAL A 373 25.47 18.79 -11.88
C VAL A 373 25.78 17.79 -12.99
N LEU A 374 27.05 17.66 -13.40
CA LEU A 374 27.46 16.69 -14.42
C LEU A 374 27.20 15.24 -14.01
N ILE A 375 27.60 14.86 -12.78
CA ILE A 375 27.38 13.50 -12.26
C ILE A 375 25.89 13.24 -12.06
N SER A 376 25.14 14.22 -11.56
CA SER A 376 23.68 14.09 -11.39
C SER A 376 22.99 13.91 -12.74
N GLY A 377 23.37 14.69 -13.75
CA GLY A 377 22.87 14.56 -15.12
C GLY A 377 23.19 13.20 -15.74
N LEU A 378 24.41 12.69 -15.53
CA LEU A 378 24.81 11.35 -15.94
C LEU A 378 23.98 10.27 -15.24
N LEU A 379 23.79 10.37 -13.92
CA LEU A 379 23.02 9.43 -13.13
C LEU A 379 21.55 9.38 -13.58
N VAL A 380 20.91 10.55 -13.75
CA VAL A 380 19.55 10.65 -14.27
C VAL A 380 19.45 10.11 -15.70
N GLY A 381 20.42 10.43 -16.57
CA GLY A 381 20.46 9.92 -17.94
C GLY A 381 20.61 8.40 -18.02
N LEU A 382 21.45 7.81 -17.18
CA LEU A 382 21.60 6.35 -17.06
C LEU A 382 20.32 5.69 -16.55
N PHE A 383 19.65 6.32 -15.58
CA PHE A 383 18.37 5.85 -15.05
C PHE A 383 17.27 5.85 -16.12
N LEU A 384 17.10 6.95 -16.85
CA LEU A 384 16.13 7.07 -17.93
C LEU A 384 16.42 6.08 -19.07
N ARG A 385 17.70 5.84 -19.40
CA ARG A 385 18.10 4.84 -20.38
C ARG A 385 17.78 3.41 -19.93
N ALA A 386 17.95 3.09 -18.64
CA ALA A 386 17.60 1.79 -18.10
C ALA A 386 16.08 1.53 -18.17
N GLY A 387 15.26 2.56 -17.92
CA GLY A 387 13.80 2.48 -18.06
C GLY A 387 13.32 2.25 -19.50
N ARG A 388 14.13 2.58 -20.51
CA ARG A 388 13.87 2.29 -21.93
C ARG A 388 14.11 0.84 -22.35
N ALA A 389 14.82 0.04 -21.55
CA ALA A 389 15.17 -1.33 -21.89
C ALA A 389 14.00 -2.31 -21.69
N SER A 390 12.81 -1.95 -22.19
CA SER A 390 11.79 -2.94 -22.52
C SER A 390 12.24 -3.58 -23.83
N GLY A 391 12.80 -4.79 -23.75
CA GLY A 391 13.03 -5.59 -24.95
C GLY A 391 11.72 -5.74 -25.74
N PRO A 392 11.77 -5.96 -27.05
CA PRO A 392 10.58 -6.21 -27.84
C PRO A 392 9.74 -7.30 -27.16
N PRO A 393 8.40 -7.16 -27.12
CA PRO A 393 7.55 -8.19 -26.55
C PRO A 393 7.93 -9.53 -27.18
N PRO A 394 7.98 -10.63 -26.38
CA PRO A 394 8.23 -11.94 -26.94
C PRO A 394 7.27 -12.15 -28.11
N PRO A 395 7.75 -12.68 -29.25
CA PRO A 395 6.90 -12.92 -30.41
C PRO A 395 5.68 -13.71 -29.94
N ALA A 396 4.48 -13.25 -30.33
CA ALA A 396 3.25 -13.92 -29.99
C ALA A 396 3.36 -15.37 -30.47
N GLU A 397 3.30 -16.31 -29.52
CA GLU A 397 3.33 -17.73 -29.83
C GLU A 397 2.06 -18.04 -30.63
N GLU A 398 2.22 -18.33 -31.92
CA GLU A 398 1.13 -18.76 -32.79
C GLU A 398 0.61 -20.09 -32.25
N ARG A 399 -0.53 -20.05 -31.55
CA ARG A 399 -1.20 -21.27 -31.11
C ARG A 399 -1.60 -22.06 -32.36
N PRO A 400 -1.24 -23.35 -32.46
CA PRO A 400 -1.67 -24.17 -33.58
C PRO A 400 -3.20 -24.21 -33.62
N GLU A 401 -3.76 -23.85 -34.76
CA GLU A 401 -5.19 -23.98 -35.05
C GLU A 401 -5.55 -25.47 -35.00
N GLY A 402 -6.15 -25.94 -33.91
CA GLY A 402 -6.55 -27.35 -33.79
C GLY A 402 -6.72 -27.93 -32.39
N GLU A 403 -6.32 -27.25 -31.31
CA GLU A 403 -6.73 -27.69 -29.98
C GLU A 403 -8.20 -27.35 -29.74
N VAL A 404 -9.03 -28.39 -29.88
CA VAL A 404 -10.45 -28.42 -29.52
C VAL A 404 -10.55 -28.21 -28.01
N PHE A 405 -10.50 -26.96 -27.58
CA PHE A 405 -10.87 -26.56 -26.23
C PHE A 405 -12.40 -26.62 -26.15
N LEU A 406 -12.90 -27.29 -25.12
CA LEU A 406 -14.32 -27.45 -24.82
C LEU A 406 -15.06 -26.10 -24.87
N GLY A 407 -15.80 -25.87 -25.96
CA GLY A 407 -17.14 -25.30 -25.92
C GLY A 407 -17.39 -23.91 -25.32
N PHE A 408 -16.42 -22.99 -25.26
CA PHE A 408 -16.73 -21.59 -24.96
C PHE A 408 -16.51 -20.69 -26.19
N PRO A 409 -17.55 -19.99 -26.70
CA PRO A 409 -17.37 -18.95 -27.69
C PRO A 409 -16.71 -17.75 -27.01
N VAL A 410 -15.37 -17.73 -26.99
CA VAL A 410 -14.63 -16.52 -26.65
C VAL A 410 -14.78 -15.58 -27.85
N PRO A 411 -15.28 -14.34 -27.68
CA PRO A 411 -15.34 -13.39 -28.77
C PRO A 411 -13.96 -13.31 -29.43
N PRO A 412 -13.88 -13.36 -30.78
CA PRO A 412 -12.59 -13.24 -31.46
C PRO A 412 -11.94 -11.95 -30.97
N LEU A 413 -10.70 -12.07 -30.49
CA LEU A 413 -9.91 -10.92 -30.09
C LEU A 413 -9.91 -9.90 -31.24
N PRO A 414 -10.12 -8.60 -30.96
CA PRO A 414 -10.06 -7.58 -32.00
C PRO A 414 -8.75 -7.72 -32.77
N LYS A 415 -8.83 -7.86 -34.11
CA LYS A 415 -7.66 -8.10 -34.97
C LYS A 415 -6.67 -6.93 -34.96
N ASP A 416 -7.14 -5.72 -34.68
CA ASP A 416 -6.29 -4.54 -34.49
C ASP A 416 -5.92 -4.35 -33.02
N ARG A 417 -4.89 -5.07 -32.57
CA ARG A 417 -4.10 -4.66 -31.41
C ARG A 417 -2.91 -3.80 -31.83
N THR A 418 -3.12 -2.85 -32.75
CA THR A 418 -2.15 -1.78 -32.95
C THR A 418 -2.42 -0.66 -31.96
N HIS A 419 -2.32 -0.96 -30.66
CA HIS A 419 -1.79 0.08 -29.79
C HIS A 419 -0.35 0.25 -30.25
N VAL A 420 -0.14 1.16 -31.19
CA VAL A 420 1.19 1.67 -31.51
C VAL A 420 1.64 2.35 -30.22
N VAL A 421 2.28 1.58 -29.35
CA VAL A 421 3.07 2.13 -28.26
C VAL A 421 4.20 2.83 -28.99
N GLY A 422 4.04 4.14 -29.21
CA GLY A 422 5.10 4.96 -29.75
C GLY A 422 6.37 4.72 -28.93
N GLU A 423 7.54 4.71 -29.56
CA GLU A 423 8.79 4.57 -28.83
C GLU A 423 8.82 5.60 -27.70
N PRO A 424 8.98 5.17 -26.44
CA PRO A 424 8.78 6.09 -25.35
C PRO A 424 9.80 7.23 -25.42
N GLY A 425 9.30 8.46 -25.40
CA GLY A 425 10.10 9.68 -25.35
C GLY A 425 11.03 9.68 -24.14
N LEU A 426 12.13 10.44 -24.17
CA LEU A 426 13.12 10.47 -23.09
C LEU A 426 12.51 10.84 -21.72
N PHE A 427 11.41 11.60 -21.74
CA PHE A 427 10.69 12.08 -20.55
C PHE A 427 9.42 11.28 -20.24
N GLU A 428 9.13 10.20 -20.96
CA GLU A 428 7.90 9.42 -20.77
C GLU A 428 7.81 8.74 -19.39
N PRO A 429 8.91 8.25 -18.78
CA PRO A 429 8.89 7.81 -17.38
C PRO A 429 8.52 8.93 -16.40
N LEU A 430 8.76 10.20 -16.77
CA LEU A 430 8.35 11.37 -15.98
C LEU A 430 6.94 11.85 -16.32
N ALA A 431 6.35 11.41 -17.45
CA ALA A 431 4.99 11.74 -17.82
C ALA A 431 3.97 11.21 -16.80
N GLY A 432 4.24 10.04 -16.21
CA GLY A 432 3.43 9.51 -15.11
C GLY A 432 3.30 10.48 -13.94
N PHE A 433 4.41 11.11 -13.52
CA PHE A 433 4.41 12.10 -12.43
C PHE A 433 3.61 13.35 -12.79
N ALA A 434 3.72 13.82 -14.03
CA ALA A 434 2.94 14.96 -14.50
C ALA A 434 1.43 14.65 -14.53
N VAL A 435 1.07 13.44 -14.96
CA VAL A 435 -0.33 12.99 -15.00
C VAL A 435 -0.90 12.88 -13.58
N THR A 436 -0.21 12.22 -12.64
CA THR A 436 -0.69 12.05 -11.27
C THR A 436 -0.78 13.38 -10.51
N ALA A 437 0.16 14.30 -10.75
CA ALA A 437 0.08 15.65 -10.20
C ALA A 437 -1.11 16.43 -10.76
N ALA A 438 -1.36 16.34 -12.07
CA ALA A 438 -2.48 17.03 -12.71
C ALA A 438 -3.84 16.45 -12.30
N THR A 439 -3.95 15.13 -12.11
CA THR A 439 -5.22 14.49 -11.69
C THR A 439 -5.57 14.80 -10.25
N MET A 440 -4.59 15.01 -9.36
CA MET A 440 -4.82 15.35 -7.96
C MET A 440 -5.72 16.59 -7.75
N PHE A 441 -5.66 17.55 -8.66
CA PHE A 441 -6.45 18.79 -8.60
C PHE A 441 -7.73 18.74 -9.45
N LYS A 442 -7.97 17.65 -10.18
CA LYS A 442 -9.22 17.47 -10.94
C LYS A 442 -10.34 16.99 -10.02
N LYS A 443 -11.57 17.32 -10.41
CA LYS A 443 -12.75 16.81 -9.72
C LYS A 443 -12.80 15.28 -9.88
N PRO A 444 -12.89 14.49 -8.80
CA PRO A 444 -12.94 13.03 -8.89
C PRO A 444 -14.11 12.57 -9.78
N ASN A 445 -13.87 11.52 -10.57
CA ASN A 445 -14.95 10.83 -11.26
C ASN A 445 -15.70 10.04 -10.18
N THR A 446 -16.82 10.57 -9.71
CA THR A 446 -17.48 10.03 -8.52
C THR A 446 -18.34 8.86 -8.95
N GLU A 447 -17.91 7.64 -8.63
CA GLU A 447 -18.86 6.54 -8.46
C GLU A 447 -19.61 6.80 -7.16
N PHE A 448 -20.93 7.00 -7.23
CA PHE A 448 -21.78 7.29 -6.07
C PHE A 448 -22.02 6.05 -5.19
N TYR A 449 -21.11 5.08 -5.19
CA TYR A 449 -21.19 3.89 -4.34
C TYR A 449 -20.77 4.25 -2.90
N PRO A 450 -21.51 3.85 -1.83
CA PRO A 450 -22.62 2.89 -1.80
C PRO A 450 -24.03 3.45 -2.01
N GLU A 451 -24.23 4.78 -2.12
CA GLU A 451 -25.58 5.38 -2.27
C GLU A 451 -26.29 4.98 -3.57
N GLN A 452 -25.56 4.84 -4.66
CA GLN A 452 -26.05 4.46 -5.97
C GLN A 452 -25.32 3.20 -6.43
N LYS A 453 -26.05 2.09 -6.47
CA LYS A 453 -25.54 0.82 -7.00
C LYS A 453 -25.32 0.95 -8.50
N VAL A 454 -24.14 0.58 -8.96
CA VAL A 454 -23.83 0.54 -10.39
C VAL A 454 -24.30 -0.81 -10.92
N PRO A 455 -25.04 -0.86 -12.05
CA PRO A 455 -25.39 -2.12 -12.66
C PRO A 455 -24.10 -2.85 -13.07
N THR A 456 -23.93 -4.07 -12.56
CA THR A 456 -22.77 -4.90 -12.93
C THR A 456 -22.88 -5.36 -14.38
N ALA A 457 -21.74 -5.76 -14.96
CA ALA A 457 -21.76 -6.38 -16.28
C ALA A 457 -22.59 -7.68 -16.27
N PRO A 458 -23.27 -8.07 -17.37
CA PRO A 458 -24.11 -9.27 -17.40
C PRO A 458 -23.38 -10.59 -17.08
N ARG A 459 -22.05 -10.61 -17.16
CA ARG A 459 -21.19 -11.77 -16.85
C ARG A 459 -20.61 -11.73 -15.43
N TYR A 460 -21.04 -10.80 -14.60
CA TYR A 460 -20.53 -10.68 -13.24
C TYR A 460 -20.97 -11.89 -12.40
N HIS A 461 -20.03 -12.41 -11.62
CA HIS A 461 -20.26 -13.56 -10.75
C HIS A 461 -20.54 -13.06 -9.32
N GLY A 462 -21.80 -12.76 -9.03
CA GLY A 462 -22.24 -12.31 -7.71
C GLY A 462 -22.79 -13.43 -6.83
N ARG A 463 -23.75 -13.09 -5.98
CA ARG A 463 -24.44 -14.03 -5.08
C ARG A 463 -25.07 -15.19 -5.85
N HIS A 464 -24.89 -16.40 -5.37
CA HIS A 464 -25.53 -17.59 -5.91
C HIS A 464 -27.02 -17.60 -5.53
N GLN A 465 -27.84 -18.05 -6.47
CA GLN A 465 -29.27 -18.23 -6.31
C GLN A 465 -29.69 -19.60 -6.85
N LEU A 466 -30.51 -20.31 -6.07
CA LEU A 466 -31.19 -21.54 -6.45
C LEU A 466 -32.54 -21.18 -7.07
N ASN A 467 -32.70 -21.49 -8.34
CA ASN A 467 -33.87 -21.13 -9.13
C ASN A 467 -35.05 -22.08 -8.90
N ARG A 468 -36.24 -21.51 -9.10
CA ARG A 468 -37.52 -22.24 -9.11
C ARG A 468 -38.04 -22.40 -10.54
N HIS A 469 -38.91 -23.38 -10.73
CA HIS A 469 -39.75 -23.50 -11.91
C HIS A 469 -40.92 -22.49 -11.84
N PRO A 470 -41.61 -22.20 -12.96
CA PRO A 470 -42.69 -21.22 -13.01
C PRO A 470 -43.89 -21.49 -12.10
N ASP A 471 -44.05 -22.72 -11.62
CA ASP A 471 -45.10 -23.11 -10.68
C ASP A 471 -44.69 -22.99 -9.21
N GLY A 472 -43.40 -22.80 -8.92
CA GLY A 472 -42.86 -22.65 -7.56
C GLY A 472 -41.96 -23.79 -7.09
N LEU A 473 -41.99 -24.96 -7.76
CA LEU A 473 -41.11 -26.10 -7.45
C LEU A 473 -39.63 -25.74 -7.64
N GLU A 474 -38.77 -26.35 -6.84
CA GLU A 474 -37.33 -26.12 -6.89
C GLU A 474 -36.69 -26.85 -8.09
N LYS A 475 -35.75 -26.20 -8.79
CA LYS A 475 -34.99 -26.85 -9.87
C LYS A 475 -33.90 -27.80 -9.37
N CYS A 476 -33.52 -27.68 -8.09
CA CYS A 476 -32.40 -28.43 -7.52
C CYS A 476 -32.82 -29.86 -7.15
N ILE A 477 -32.20 -30.84 -7.79
CA ILE A 477 -32.45 -32.27 -7.54
C ILE A 477 -31.55 -32.89 -6.47
N GLY A 478 -30.66 -32.12 -5.83
CA GLY A 478 -29.77 -32.64 -4.79
C GLY A 478 -28.73 -33.67 -5.28
N CYS A 479 -28.27 -33.59 -6.54
CA CYS A 479 -27.30 -34.53 -7.13
C CYS A 479 -25.82 -34.33 -6.71
N GLU A 480 -25.53 -33.30 -5.89
CA GLU A 480 -24.20 -33.00 -5.32
C GLU A 480 -23.07 -32.65 -6.31
N LEU A 481 -23.31 -32.67 -7.63
CA LEU A 481 -22.28 -32.34 -8.64
C LEU A 481 -21.66 -30.95 -8.48
N CYS A 482 -22.46 -29.96 -8.06
CA CYS A 482 -21.97 -28.60 -7.80
C CYS A 482 -21.01 -28.51 -6.59
N ALA A 483 -21.16 -29.39 -5.59
CA ALA A 483 -20.24 -29.49 -4.47
C ALA A 483 -18.92 -30.11 -4.91
N TRP A 484 -18.99 -31.21 -5.68
CA TRP A 484 -17.82 -31.86 -6.27
C TRP A 484 -17.03 -30.96 -7.21
N ALA A 485 -17.70 -30.13 -8.00
CA ALA A 485 -17.05 -29.19 -8.92
C ALA A 485 -16.42 -27.98 -8.22
N CYS A 486 -16.67 -27.75 -6.93
CA CYS A 486 -16.19 -26.57 -6.21
C CYS A 486 -14.70 -26.70 -5.84
N PRO A 487 -13.78 -25.94 -6.45
CA PRO A 487 -12.34 -26.07 -6.17
C PRO A 487 -11.98 -25.59 -4.75
N ALA A 488 -12.81 -24.71 -4.17
CA ALA A 488 -12.64 -24.18 -2.83
C ALA A 488 -13.34 -25.03 -1.77
N ASP A 489 -14.10 -26.07 -2.17
CA ASP A 489 -14.92 -26.90 -1.28
C ASP A 489 -15.85 -26.03 -0.39
N ALA A 490 -16.49 -25.05 -1.02
CA ALA A 490 -17.34 -24.05 -0.37
C ALA A 490 -18.82 -24.46 -0.30
N ILE A 491 -19.21 -25.52 -1.01
CA ILE A 491 -20.62 -25.92 -1.15
C ILE A 491 -20.83 -27.27 -0.47
N TYR A 492 -21.85 -27.36 0.37
CA TYR A 492 -22.32 -28.61 0.97
C TYR A 492 -23.76 -28.88 0.52
N VAL A 493 -24.03 -30.08 0.02
CA VAL A 493 -25.34 -30.48 -0.48
C VAL A 493 -25.68 -31.85 0.08
N GLU A 494 -26.93 -32.01 0.49
CA GLU A 494 -27.48 -33.30 0.88
C GLU A 494 -28.84 -33.48 0.21
N GLY A 495 -28.97 -34.48 -0.67
CA GLY A 495 -30.22 -34.79 -1.36
C GLY A 495 -31.15 -35.70 -0.54
N ALA A 496 -32.47 -35.50 -0.65
CA ALA A 496 -33.50 -36.40 -0.13
C ALA A 496 -34.53 -36.73 -1.22
N ASP A 497 -35.31 -37.78 -0.99
CA ASP A 497 -36.30 -38.26 -1.96
C ASP A 497 -37.65 -37.54 -1.75
N ASN A 498 -38.31 -37.18 -2.84
CA ASN A 498 -39.68 -36.65 -2.79
C ASN A 498 -40.66 -37.77 -2.43
N THR A 499 -41.72 -37.43 -1.70
CA THR A 499 -42.83 -38.36 -1.41
C THR A 499 -44.11 -37.88 -2.10
N ASP A 500 -45.12 -38.75 -2.19
CA ASP A 500 -46.42 -38.39 -2.78
C ASP A 500 -47.15 -37.27 -2.03
N THR A 501 -46.77 -36.99 -0.77
CA THR A 501 -47.36 -35.94 0.07
C THR A 501 -46.46 -34.71 0.22
N GLU A 502 -45.14 -34.85 0.04
CA GLU A 502 -44.15 -33.79 0.23
C GLU A 502 -43.20 -33.75 -0.97
N ARG A 503 -43.56 -32.95 -1.98
CA ARG A 503 -42.80 -32.76 -3.21
C ARG A 503 -42.24 -31.34 -3.31
N PHE A 504 -40.92 -31.23 -3.34
CA PHE A 504 -40.19 -29.96 -3.41
C PHE A 504 -39.60 -29.67 -4.80
N SER A 505 -39.34 -30.73 -5.58
CA SER A 505 -38.86 -30.65 -6.96
C SER A 505 -39.69 -31.58 -7.87
N PRO A 506 -39.66 -31.39 -9.20
CA PRO A 506 -40.41 -32.26 -10.12
C PRO A 506 -39.88 -33.69 -10.16
N GLY A 507 -38.57 -33.88 -9.95
CA GLY A 507 -37.92 -35.20 -10.05
C GLY A 507 -38.13 -36.10 -8.84
N GLU A 508 -37.41 -37.22 -8.82
CA GLU A 508 -37.44 -38.18 -7.70
C GLU A 508 -36.80 -37.62 -6.42
N ARG A 509 -35.84 -36.70 -6.57
CA ARG A 509 -35.02 -36.16 -5.47
C ARG A 509 -35.00 -34.64 -5.45
N TYR A 510 -34.77 -34.07 -4.28
CA TYR A 510 -34.58 -32.64 -4.06
C TYR A 510 -33.37 -32.39 -3.14
N GLY A 511 -32.80 -31.18 -3.18
CA GLY A 511 -31.76 -30.79 -2.23
C GLY A 511 -32.36 -30.49 -0.86
N ARG A 512 -32.26 -31.40 0.11
CA ARG A 512 -32.75 -31.17 1.49
C ARG A 512 -31.92 -30.12 2.21
N VAL A 513 -30.60 -30.27 2.15
CA VAL A 513 -29.65 -29.30 2.66
C VAL A 513 -28.86 -28.75 1.49
N TYR A 514 -28.75 -27.43 1.44
CA TYR A 514 -27.88 -26.76 0.49
C TYR A 514 -27.24 -25.57 1.20
N GLN A 515 -25.91 -25.58 1.33
CA GLN A 515 -25.16 -24.54 2.01
C GLN A 515 -24.01 -24.06 1.13
N ILE A 516 -23.80 -22.75 1.10
CA ILE A 516 -22.61 -22.13 0.49
C ILE A 516 -21.91 -21.28 1.54
N ASN A 517 -20.64 -21.59 1.77
CA ASN A 517 -19.77 -20.81 2.62
C ASN A 517 -19.08 -19.69 1.81
N TYR A 518 -19.58 -18.47 1.92
CA TYR A 518 -19.03 -17.31 1.20
C TYR A 518 -17.66 -16.87 1.69
N LEU A 519 -17.20 -17.32 2.86
CA LEU A 519 -15.82 -17.09 3.31
C LEU A 519 -14.79 -17.95 2.55
N ARG A 520 -15.24 -19.04 1.91
CA ARG A 520 -14.38 -19.91 1.08
C ARG A 520 -14.59 -19.69 -0.41
N CYS A 521 -15.78 -19.21 -0.81
CA CYS A 521 -16.13 -19.07 -2.22
C CYS A 521 -15.21 -18.07 -2.94
N ILE A 522 -14.71 -18.46 -4.12
CA ILE A 522 -13.85 -17.61 -4.97
C ILE A 522 -14.56 -17.03 -6.20
N GLY A 523 -15.89 -17.20 -6.32
CA GLY A 523 -16.68 -16.63 -7.42
C GLY A 523 -16.32 -17.13 -8.82
N CYS A 524 -15.78 -18.35 -8.95
CA CYS A 524 -15.28 -18.86 -10.24
C CYS A 524 -16.38 -19.28 -11.24
N GLY A 525 -17.57 -19.67 -10.77
CA GLY A 525 -18.70 -20.09 -11.61
C GLY A 525 -18.75 -21.58 -12.00
N LEU A 526 -17.72 -22.37 -11.66
CA LEU A 526 -17.65 -23.80 -12.03
C LEU A 526 -18.83 -24.64 -11.52
N CYS A 527 -19.39 -24.30 -10.37
CA CYS A 527 -20.56 -24.97 -9.79
C CYS A 527 -21.83 -24.82 -10.65
N ILE A 528 -21.96 -23.72 -11.40
CA ILE A 528 -23.08 -23.47 -12.32
C ILE A 528 -22.91 -24.30 -13.58
N GLU A 529 -21.70 -24.34 -14.12
CA GLU A 529 -21.38 -25.14 -15.31
C GLU A 529 -21.59 -26.63 -15.06
N ALA A 530 -21.28 -27.10 -13.85
CA ALA A 530 -21.49 -28.47 -13.44
C ALA A 530 -22.96 -28.82 -13.14
N CYS A 531 -23.87 -27.84 -13.05
CA CYS A 531 -25.26 -28.07 -12.65
C CYS A 531 -26.10 -28.60 -13.84
N PRO A 532 -26.56 -29.86 -13.82
CA PRO A 532 -27.25 -30.46 -14.97
C PRO A 532 -28.63 -29.84 -15.23
N THR A 533 -29.33 -29.40 -14.18
CA THR A 533 -30.68 -28.82 -14.27
C THR A 533 -30.66 -27.29 -14.35
N ARG A 534 -29.47 -26.67 -14.38
CA ARG A 534 -29.28 -25.21 -14.27
C ARG A 534 -30.06 -24.59 -13.10
N ALA A 535 -30.13 -25.33 -12.00
CA ALA A 535 -30.77 -24.89 -10.78
C ALA A 535 -30.00 -23.77 -10.09
N LEU A 536 -28.68 -23.73 -10.24
CA LEU A 536 -27.82 -22.72 -9.65
C LEU A 536 -27.47 -21.65 -10.69
N THR A 537 -27.61 -20.38 -10.32
CA THR A 537 -27.14 -19.24 -11.12
C THR A 537 -26.43 -18.22 -10.24
N MET A 538 -25.50 -17.46 -10.82
CA MET A 538 -24.91 -16.29 -10.17
C MET A 538 -25.71 -15.08 -10.56
N THR A 539 -26.13 -14.33 -9.55
CA THR A 539 -26.81 -13.05 -9.71
C THR A 539 -25.77 -11.93 -9.87
N ASN A 540 -26.28 -10.74 -10.14
CA ASN A 540 -25.50 -9.51 -10.18
C ASN A 540 -25.39 -8.81 -8.82
N ASP A 541 -25.86 -9.45 -7.75
CA ASP A 541 -25.75 -8.93 -6.39
C ASP A 541 -24.33 -9.15 -5.85
N TYR A 542 -23.66 -8.06 -5.50
CA TYR A 542 -22.26 -8.04 -5.09
C TYR A 542 -22.06 -7.65 -3.62
N GLU A 543 -23.14 -7.33 -2.89
CA GLU A 543 -23.06 -6.89 -1.49
C GLU A 543 -23.20 -8.07 -0.53
N LEU A 544 -22.09 -8.81 -0.34
CA LEU A 544 -22.03 -10.01 0.52
C LEU A 544 -21.29 -9.74 1.84
N VAL A 545 -21.58 -8.61 2.49
CA VAL A 545 -20.89 -8.20 3.72
C VAL A 545 -21.76 -8.48 4.94
N ASP A 546 -21.16 -9.08 5.97
CA ASP A 546 -21.80 -9.34 7.25
C ASP A 546 -20.81 -9.06 8.40
N ASP A 547 -21.31 -8.85 9.61
CA ASP A 547 -20.51 -8.63 10.81
C ASP A 547 -20.17 -9.93 11.56
N ASN A 548 -20.84 -11.02 11.20
CA ASN A 548 -20.67 -12.33 11.79
C ASN A 548 -20.30 -13.40 10.75
N ARG A 549 -19.37 -14.28 11.12
CA ARG A 549 -18.92 -15.40 10.29
C ARG A 549 -20.04 -16.40 9.97
N ALA A 550 -20.92 -16.67 10.95
CA ALA A 550 -21.99 -17.64 10.75
C ALA A 550 -22.98 -17.19 9.67
N ASP A 551 -23.25 -15.89 9.59
CA ASP A 551 -24.20 -15.33 8.64
C ASP A 551 -23.71 -15.35 7.18
N LEU A 552 -22.41 -15.55 6.96
CA LEU A 552 -21.80 -15.76 5.64
C LEU A 552 -21.86 -17.22 5.16
N ILE A 553 -22.47 -18.11 5.95
CA ILE A 553 -22.84 -19.47 5.52
C ILE A 553 -24.30 -19.41 5.12
N TYR A 554 -24.55 -19.31 3.82
CA TYR A 554 -25.92 -19.19 3.32
C TYR A 554 -26.50 -20.59 3.20
N GLU A 555 -27.58 -20.82 3.91
CA GLU A 555 -28.37 -22.04 3.78
C GLU A 555 -29.40 -21.91 2.66
N LYS A 556 -30.15 -22.99 2.44
CA LYS A 556 -31.07 -23.15 1.31
C LYS A 556 -32.13 -22.06 1.27
N ASP A 557 -32.64 -21.63 2.43
CA ASP A 557 -33.63 -20.55 2.58
C ASP A 557 -33.12 -19.21 2.03
N ARG A 558 -31.85 -18.86 2.28
CA ARG A 558 -31.22 -17.65 1.76
C ARG A 558 -30.78 -17.79 0.31
N LEU A 559 -30.61 -19.00 -0.20
CA LEU A 559 -30.18 -19.24 -1.58
C LEU A 559 -31.36 -19.37 -2.55
N LEU A 560 -32.51 -19.86 -2.09
CA LEU A 560 -33.69 -20.04 -2.94
C LEU A 560 -34.23 -18.71 -3.48
N ALA A 561 -34.61 -18.74 -4.75
CA ALA A 561 -35.34 -17.65 -5.39
C ALA A 561 -36.63 -17.36 -4.60
N PRO A 562 -37.00 -16.08 -4.41
CA PRO A 562 -38.29 -15.73 -3.83
C PRO A 562 -39.44 -16.24 -4.72
N LEU A 563 -40.59 -16.52 -4.10
CA LEU A 563 -41.79 -16.91 -4.84
C LEU A 563 -42.41 -15.66 -5.52
N GLU A 564 -42.66 -15.75 -6.82
CA GLU A 564 -43.34 -14.69 -7.58
C GLU A 564 -44.88 -14.81 -7.42
N PRO A 565 -45.64 -13.72 -7.64
CA PRO A 565 -47.09 -13.77 -7.64
C PRO A 565 -47.63 -14.79 -8.65
N GLY A 566 -48.38 -15.80 -8.16
CA GLY A 566 -48.89 -16.90 -8.99
C GLY A 566 -48.08 -18.20 -8.91
N MET A 567 -46.99 -18.23 -8.15
CA MET A 567 -46.30 -19.46 -7.77
C MET A 567 -46.91 -20.07 -6.50
N ASP A 568 -47.03 -21.39 -6.48
CA ASP A 568 -47.47 -22.15 -5.30
C ASP A 568 -46.23 -22.46 -4.43
N ALA A 569 -46.35 -22.30 -3.11
CA ALA A 569 -45.23 -22.60 -2.21
C ALA A 569 -45.06 -24.13 -2.08
N PRO A 570 -43.86 -24.70 -2.33
CA PRO A 570 -43.63 -26.12 -2.08
C PRO A 570 -43.77 -26.45 -0.58
N PRO A 571 -44.27 -27.63 -0.22
CA PRO A 571 -44.53 -28.76 -1.11
C PRO A 571 -45.88 -28.70 -1.85
N HIS A 572 -45.90 -29.06 -3.13
CA HIS A 572 -47.12 -29.25 -3.92
C HIS A 572 -46.90 -30.24 -5.08
N ASP A 573 -47.98 -30.82 -5.61
CA ASP A 573 -47.90 -31.75 -6.73
C ASP A 573 -47.50 -31.06 -8.04
N MET A 574 -46.92 -31.86 -8.96
CA MET A 574 -46.66 -31.40 -10.32
C MET A 574 -47.96 -31.00 -11.02
N ARG A 575 -47.85 -30.10 -12.01
CA ARG A 575 -49.02 -29.68 -12.79
C ARG A 575 -49.68 -30.89 -13.48
N PRO A 576 -51.01 -30.99 -13.46
CA PRO A 576 -51.72 -32.13 -14.05
C PRO A 576 -51.35 -32.33 -15.53
N GLY A 577 -51.03 -33.56 -15.92
CA GLY A 577 -50.69 -33.91 -17.30
C GLY A 577 -49.27 -33.56 -17.74
N THR A 578 -48.41 -33.09 -16.82
CA THR A 578 -46.99 -32.83 -17.08
C THR A 578 -46.11 -33.96 -16.56
N THR A 579 -44.97 -34.17 -17.22
CA THR A 579 -43.91 -35.10 -16.81
C THR A 579 -42.70 -34.35 -16.27
N GLU A 580 -41.81 -35.04 -15.54
CA GLU A 580 -40.54 -34.46 -15.07
C GLU A 580 -39.73 -33.82 -16.22
N ALA A 581 -39.71 -34.44 -17.40
CA ALA A 581 -38.98 -33.91 -18.55
C ALA A 581 -39.53 -32.55 -19.02
N ASP A 582 -40.84 -32.35 -18.94
CA ASP A 582 -41.50 -31.10 -19.36
C ASP A 582 -41.03 -29.90 -18.50
N TYR A 583 -40.71 -30.14 -17.23
CA TYR A 583 -40.17 -29.13 -16.33
C TYR A 583 -38.76 -28.66 -16.74
N TYR A 584 -37.89 -29.58 -17.13
CA TYR A 584 -36.51 -29.25 -17.53
C TYR A 584 -36.39 -28.77 -18.98
N LEU A 585 -37.36 -29.11 -19.83
CA LEU A 585 -37.50 -28.57 -21.18
C LEU A 585 -38.17 -27.18 -21.20
N GLY A 586 -38.76 -26.74 -20.08
CA GLY A 586 -39.40 -25.43 -19.95
C GLY A 586 -40.81 -25.37 -20.55
N ALA A 587 -41.49 -26.51 -20.68
CA ALA A 587 -42.86 -26.60 -21.20
C ALA A 587 -43.96 -26.31 -20.15
N VAL A 588 -43.58 -26.10 -18.87
CA VAL A 588 -44.50 -25.77 -17.79
C VAL A 588 -44.57 -24.26 -17.60
N HIS A 589 -45.77 -23.68 -17.69
CA HIS A 589 -46.04 -22.26 -17.47
C HIS A 589 -46.67 -22.00 -16.09
N GLY A 590 -46.47 -20.80 -15.53
CA GLY A 590 -47.01 -20.40 -14.22
C GLY A 590 -48.54 -20.33 -14.20
N SER A 591 -49.14 -20.19 -13.01
CA SER A 591 -50.60 -20.27 -12.87
C SER A 591 -51.33 -19.14 -13.62
N ASN A 592 -52.05 -19.50 -14.69
CA ASN A 592 -53.21 -18.73 -15.12
C ASN A 592 -54.41 -19.31 -14.38
N ASN A 593 -54.95 -18.51 -13.46
CA ASN A 593 -56.19 -18.81 -12.77
C ASN A 593 -57.31 -18.96 -13.82
N GLY A 594 -57.86 -20.17 -13.94
CA GLY A 594 -59.16 -20.43 -14.57
C GLY A 594 -59.22 -20.31 -16.09
N ASP A 595 -59.33 -21.46 -16.75
CA ASP A 595 -60.27 -21.75 -17.84
C ASP A 595 -60.84 -20.51 -18.58
N ASN A 596 -60.19 -20.12 -19.68
CA ASN A 596 -60.88 -19.46 -20.80
C ASN A 596 -60.10 -19.78 -22.09
N GLY A 597 -60.84 -20.32 -23.05
CA GLY A 597 -60.32 -20.94 -24.25
C GLY A 597 -59.50 -20.02 -25.15
N ASP A 598 -58.61 -20.69 -25.88
CA ASP A 598 -58.17 -20.40 -27.24
C ASP A 598 -58.22 -18.93 -27.67
N ASN A 599 -57.07 -18.27 -27.62
CA ASN A 599 -56.59 -17.44 -28.72
C ASN A 599 -55.09 -17.21 -28.55
N GLY A 600 -54.34 -17.61 -29.58
CA GLY A 600 -52.92 -17.35 -29.66
C GLY A 600 -52.64 -15.85 -29.67
N ASP A 601 -51.71 -15.41 -28.82
CA ASP A 601 -50.85 -14.31 -29.19
C ASP A 601 -49.50 -14.38 -28.46
N ASN A 602 -48.47 -14.15 -29.25
CA ASN A 602 -47.08 -14.42 -28.95
C ASN A 602 -46.46 -13.17 -28.30
N THR A 603 -46.70 -12.96 -27.00
CA THR A 603 -46.17 -11.78 -26.28
C THR A 603 -45.59 -12.11 -24.90
N ALA A 604 -44.67 -13.06 -24.82
CA ALA A 604 -43.92 -13.39 -23.59
C ALA A 604 -42.45 -12.93 -23.60
N ALA A 605 -42.06 -12.01 -24.50
CA ALA A 605 -40.67 -11.56 -24.64
C ALA A 605 -40.37 -10.17 -24.04
N ALA A 606 -41.30 -9.51 -23.35
CA ALA A 606 -41.13 -8.08 -23.00
C ALA A 606 -41.06 -7.73 -21.50
N VAL A 607 -41.30 -8.65 -20.55
CA VAL A 607 -41.48 -8.25 -19.13
C VAL A 607 -40.20 -8.34 -18.27
N MET A 608 -39.09 -8.87 -18.78
CA MET A 608 -37.82 -8.95 -18.01
C MET A 608 -37.02 -7.65 -17.87
N THR A 609 -37.60 -6.48 -18.18
CA THR A 609 -36.86 -5.18 -18.12
C THR A 609 -37.41 -4.12 -17.17
N GLU A 610 -38.53 -4.33 -16.48
CA GLU A 610 -39.14 -3.29 -15.61
C GLU A 610 -39.15 -3.60 -14.10
N GLY A 611 -38.35 -4.57 -13.65
CA GLY A 611 -38.18 -4.85 -12.21
C GLY A 611 -36.99 -4.14 -11.54
N ALA A 612 -36.14 -3.46 -12.30
CA ALA A 612 -34.92 -2.82 -11.79
C ALA A 612 -35.11 -1.31 -11.55
N ALA A 613 -36.14 -0.94 -10.78
CA ALA A 613 -36.29 0.40 -10.24
C ALA A 613 -37.19 0.38 -9.00
N ARG A 614 -36.66 -0.10 -7.88
CA ARG A 614 -37.01 0.33 -6.53
C ARG A 614 -35.95 -0.07 -5.52
#